data_AF-A0A1F3NVU3-F1
#
_entry.id   AF-A0A1F3NVU3-F1
#
_cell.length_a   1.000
_cell.length_b   1.000
_cell.length_c   1.000
_cell.angle_alpha   90.00
_cell.angle_beta   90.00
_cell.angle_gamma   90.00
#
_symmetry.space_group_name_H-M   'P 1'
#
loop_
_entity.id
_entity.type
_entity.pdbx_description
1 polymer ?
#
loop_
_entity_poly.entity_id
_entity_poly.type
_entity_poly.pdbx_seq_one_letter_code
_entity_poly.pdbx_strand_id
1 'polypeptide(L)'
;MDLIMPQFGLFFWTLVIFLTFFFLMKKYAWKPILKAIKEREDKIEKSLLSAQEAEKKMQELHSSNEKLLAEAVSEKEKIRRTAQEVAAKLIEEAKTKAKEEYAHILDSAKEAINTEKMAAMTELKNQVGLISIEIAEKVLKRKLASADIQKELIDQYVGEINKN
;
A
#
# COMPACT_ATOMS: atom_id res chain seq x y z
N MET A 1 -92.10 -51.98 55.51
CA MET A 1 -90.68 -51.97 55.12
C MET A 1 -90.62 -52.05 53.60
N ASP A 2 -90.81 -50.93 52.89
CA ASP A 2 -90.69 -50.87 51.41
C ASP A 2 -90.05 -49.53 50.98
N LEU A 3 -89.14 -49.00 51.81
CA LEU A 3 -88.51 -47.70 51.59
C LEU A 3 -86.99 -47.78 51.45
N ILE A 4 -86.48 -48.93 50.98
CA ILE A 4 -85.03 -49.18 50.81
C ILE A 4 -84.70 -49.86 49.47
N MET A 5 -85.67 -50.21 48.63
CA MET A 5 -85.38 -50.59 47.25
C MET A 5 -85.60 -49.37 46.36
N PRO A 6 -84.55 -48.79 45.76
CA PRO A 6 -84.76 -47.79 44.73
C PRO A 6 -85.65 -48.44 43.68
N GLN A 7 -86.81 -47.83 43.43
CA GLN A 7 -87.70 -48.17 42.32
C GLN A 7 -86.85 -48.45 41.08
N PHE A 8 -86.81 -49.71 40.63
CA PHE A 8 -85.90 -50.20 39.59
C PHE A 8 -85.90 -49.32 38.32
N GLY A 9 -87.00 -48.61 38.06
CA GLY A 9 -87.12 -47.62 37.00
C GLY A 9 -86.18 -46.42 37.12
N LEU A 10 -85.97 -45.84 38.31
CA LEU A 10 -85.04 -44.71 38.49
C LEU A 10 -83.59 -45.13 38.23
N PHE A 11 -83.21 -46.31 38.70
CA PHE A 11 -81.87 -46.86 38.47
C PHE A 11 -81.63 -47.13 36.98
N PHE A 12 -82.60 -47.70 36.28
CA PHE A 12 -82.53 -47.94 34.83
C PHE A 12 -82.36 -46.64 34.03
N TRP A 13 -83.19 -45.62 34.28
CA TRP A 13 -83.09 -44.34 33.58
C TRP A 13 -81.79 -43.59 33.91
N THR A 14 -81.33 -43.65 35.16
CA THR A 14 -80.04 -43.06 35.56
C THR A 14 -78.88 -43.74 34.83
N LEU A 15 -78.90 -45.08 34.70
CA LEU A 15 -77.89 -45.84 33.97
C LEU A 15 -77.90 -45.50 32.47
N VAL A 16 -79.08 -45.39 31.85
CA VAL A 16 -79.21 -45.02 30.43
C VAL A 16 -78.65 -43.61 30.17
N ILE A 17 -78.97 -42.63 31.03
CA ILE A 17 -78.45 -41.27 30.93
C ILE A 17 -76.94 -41.25 31.15
N PHE A 18 -76.44 -41.97 32.16
CA PHE A 18 -75.01 -42.08 32.44
C PHE A 18 -74.24 -42.70 31.27
N LEU A 19 -74.73 -43.80 30.70
CA LEU A 19 -74.10 -44.44 29.54
C LEU A 19 -74.14 -43.55 28.31
N THR A 20 -75.27 -42.87 28.06
CA THR A 20 -75.39 -41.91 26.95
C THR A 20 -74.40 -40.76 27.11
N PHE A 21 -74.32 -40.17 28.31
CA PHE A 21 -73.35 -39.12 28.62
C PHE A 21 -71.90 -39.60 28.51
N PHE A 22 -71.61 -40.81 29.00
CA PHE A 22 -70.28 -41.42 28.91
C PHE A 22 -69.86 -41.63 27.45
N PHE A 23 -70.76 -42.12 26.59
CA PHE A 23 -70.49 -42.28 25.16
C PHE A 23 -70.28 -40.92 24.46
N LEU A 24 -71.07 -39.91 24.81
CA LEU A 24 -70.88 -38.54 24.34
C LEU A 24 -69.50 -38.00 24.76
N MET A 25 -69.13 -38.10 26.04
CA MET A 25 -67.82 -37.68 26.55
C MET A 25 -66.66 -38.44 25.91
N LYS A 26 -66.77 -39.77 25.76
CA LYS A 26 -65.75 -40.59 25.11
C LYS A 26 -65.48 -40.13 23.68
N LYS A 27 -66.51 -39.76 22.92
CA LYS A 27 -66.36 -39.30 21.54
C LYS A 27 -65.88 -37.85 21.46
N TYR A 28 -66.41 -36.96 22.31
CA TYR A 28 -66.19 -35.51 22.20
C TYR A 28 -65.00 -34.97 22.99
N ALA A 29 -64.68 -35.52 24.17
CA ALA A 29 -63.60 -35.00 25.02
C ALA A 29 -62.25 -35.70 24.83
N TRP A 30 -62.25 -36.98 24.44
CA TRP A 30 -61.00 -37.74 24.30
C TRP A 30 -60.10 -37.20 23.18
N LYS A 31 -60.71 -36.81 22.04
CA LYS A 31 -60.00 -36.20 20.91
C LYS A 31 -59.30 -34.88 21.26
N PRO A 32 -59.96 -33.85 21.82
CA PRO A 32 -59.30 -32.59 22.14
C PRO A 32 -58.23 -32.72 23.23
N ILE A 33 -58.42 -33.60 24.23
CA ILE A 33 -57.41 -33.83 25.28
C ILE A 33 -56.12 -34.42 24.68
N LEU A 34 -56.24 -35.48 23.87
CA LEU A 34 -55.07 -36.06 23.20
C LEU A 34 -54.40 -35.07 22.24
N LYS A 35 -55.20 -34.26 21.53
CA LYS A 35 -54.67 -33.21 20.65
C LYS A 35 -53.86 -32.17 21.43
N ALA A 36 -54.36 -31.71 22.58
CA ALA A 36 -53.68 -30.74 23.42
C ALA A 36 -52.37 -31.27 24.01
N ILE A 37 -52.34 -32.55 24.41
CA ILE A 37 -51.11 -33.21 24.89
C ILE A 37 -50.09 -33.31 23.75
N LYS A 38 -50.51 -33.78 22.58
CA LYS A 38 -49.63 -33.90 21.42
C LYS A 38 -49.10 -32.54 20.94
N GLU A 39 -49.94 -31.52 20.87
CA GLU A 39 -49.50 -30.16 20.54
C GLU A 39 -48.48 -29.61 21.54
N ARG A 40 -48.63 -29.94 22.83
CA ARG A 40 -47.65 -29.56 23.86
C ARG A 40 -46.33 -30.31 23.68
N GLU A 41 -46.39 -31.61 23.42
CA GLU A 41 -45.22 -32.45 23.15
C GLU A 41 -44.46 -31.94 21.91
N ASP A 42 -45.15 -31.79 20.78
CA ASP A 42 -44.59 -31.27 19.53
C ASP A 42 -43.97 -29.88 19.72
N LYS A 43 -44.61 -29.00 20.51
CA LYS A 43 -44.08 -27.66 20.81
C LYS A 43 -42.81 -27.72 21.64
N ILE A 44 -42.76 -28.59 22.65
CA ILE A 44 -41.57 -28.77 23.50
C ILE A 44 -40.42 -29.33 22.68
N GLU A 45 -40.67 -30.38 21.90
CA GLU A 45 -39.68 -30.99 21.01
C GLU A 45 -39.13 -29.97 20.02
N LYS A 46 -40.01 -29.24 19.32
CA LYS A 46 -39.59 -28.21 18.37
C LYS A 46 -38.80 -27.09 19.03
N SER A 47 -39.18 -26.68 20.25
CA SER A 47 -38.46 -25.64 20.98
C SER A 47 -37.06 -26.11 21.38
N LEU A 48 -36.94 -27.35 21.88
CA LEU A 48 -35.66 -27.96 22.24
C LEU A 48 -34.75 -28.14 21.03
N LEU A 49 -35.27 -28.64 19.91
CA LEU A 49 -34.53 -28.78 18.66
C LEU A 49 -34.05 -27.41 18.16
N SER A 50 -34.91 -26.39 18.20
CA SER A 50 -34.53 -25.04 17.78
C SER A 50 -33.44 -24.44 18.69
N ALA A 51 -33.48 -24.71 19.99
CA ALA A 51 -32.48 -24.24 20.94
C ALA A 51 -31.13 -24.93 20.70
N GLN A 52 -31.12 -26.24 20.48
CA GLN A 52 -29.91 -26.99 20.14
C GLN A 52 -29.31 -26.53 18.81
N GLU A 53 -30.14 -26.29 17.79
CA GLU A 53 -29.67 -25.77 16.50
C GLU A 53 -29.10 -24.36 16.63
N ALA A 54 -29.74 -23.50 17.43
CA ALA A 54 -29.24 -22.16 17.71
C ALA A 54 -27.90 -22.18 18.45
N GLU A 55 -27.75 -23.05 19.45
CA GLU A 55 -26.49 -23.23 20.18
C GLU A 55 -25.38 -23.74 19.25
N LYS A 56 -25.67 -24.73 18.41
CA LYS A 56 -24.70 -25.23 17.41
C LYS A 56 -24.28 -24.15 16.43
N LYS A 57 -25.23 -23.38 15.87
CA LYS A 57 -24.94 -22.25 14.98
C LYS A 57 -24.12 -21.17 15.67
N MET A 58 -24.39 -20.90 16.95
CA MET A 58 -23.62 -19.94 17.74
C MET A 58 -22.17 -20.40 17.90
N GLN A 59 -21.95 -21.68 18.22
CA GLN A 59 -20.61 -22.25 18.33
C GLN A 59 -19.86 -22.22 16.98
N GLU A 60 -20.53 -22.56 15.89
CA GLU A 60 -19.97 -22.47 14.53
C GLU A 60 -19.60 -21.02 14.16
N LEU A 61 -20.48 -20.06 14.44
CA LEU A 61 -20.21 -18.64 14.23
C LEU A 61 -19.04 -18.15 15.08
N HIS A 62 -18.96 -18.56 16.35
CA HIS A 62 -17.84 -18.21 17.22
C HIS A 62 -16.51 -18.74 16.67
N SER A 63 -16.46 -20.02 16.31
CA SER A 63 -15.27 -20.63 15.71
C SER A 63 -14.88 -19.96 14.39
N SER A 64 -15.86 -19.64 13.54
CA SER A 64 -15.62 -18.92 12.29
C SER A 64 -15.10 -17.50 12.55
N ASN A 65 -15.61 -16.81 13.57
CA ASN A 65 -15.17 -15.48 13.94
C ASN A 65 -13.73 -15.50 14.47
N GLU A 66 -13.39 -16.44 15.33
CA GLU A 66 -12.02 -16.63 15.83
C GLU A 66 -11.03 -16.92 14.69
N LYS A 67 -11.43 -17.76 13.72
CA LYS A 67 -10.61 -18.01 12.52
C LYS A 67 -10.42 -16.75 11.68
N LEU A 68 -11.49 -16.00 11.43
CA LEU A 68 -11.43 -14.73 10.69
C LEU A 68 -10.54 -13.70 11.40
N LEU A 69 -10.61 -13.61 12.73
CA LEU A 69 -9.74 -12.74 13.51
C LEU A 69 -8.27 -13.16 13.41
N ALA A 70 -7.99 -14.46 13.52
CA ALA A 70 -6.62 -14.98 13.37
C ALA A 70 -6.06 -14.72 11.96
N GLU A 71 -6.86 -14.94 10.92
CA GLU A 71 -6.51 -14.63 9.53
C GLU A 71 -6.26 -13.13 9.33
N ALA A 72 -7.13 -12.27 9.87
CA ALA A 72 -6.97 -10.82 9.78
C ALA A 72 -5.69 -10.33 10.46
N VAL A 73 -5.33 -10.89 11.63
CA VAL A 73 -4.06 -10.59 12.31
C VAL A 73 -2.88 -11.07 11.47
N SER A 74 -2.94 -12.27 10.90
CA SER A 74 -1.87 -12.81 10.05
C SER A 74 -1.67 -11.94 8.79
N GLU A 75 -2.74 -11.55 8.12
CA GLU A 75 -2.68 -10.72 6.92
C GLU A 75 -2.20 -9.30 7.25
N LYS A 76 -2.62 -8.72 8.38
CA LYS A 76 -2.08 -7.45 8.86
C LYS A 76 -0.57 -7.51 9.05
N GLU A 77 -0.07 -8.56 9.69
CA GLU A 77 1.36 -8.74 9.92
C GLU A 77 2.14 -8.93 8.62
N LYS A 78 1.56 -9.67 7.67
CA LYS A 78 2.11 -9.82 6.32
C LYS A 78 2.18 -8.48 5.57
N ILE A 79 1.10 -7.70 5.57
CA ILE A 79 1.06 -6.36 4.97
C ILE A 79 2.13 -5.47 5.61
N ARG A 80 2.24 -5.47 6.94
CA ARG A 80 3.25 -4.69 7.67
C ARG A 80 4.67 -5.05 7.25
N ARG A 81 4.97 -6.35 7.16
CA ARG A 81 6.28 -6.84 6.73
C ARG A 81 6.58 -6.48 5.28
N THR A 82 5.64 -6.70 4.36
CA THR A 82 5.81 -6.33 2.95
C THR A 82 6.01 -4.82 2.80
N ALA A 83 5.28 -3.99 3.56
CA ALA A 83 5.48 -2.55 3.54
C ALA A 83 6.89 -2.13 4.01
N GLN A 84 7.41 -2.77 5.06
CA GLN A 84 8.77 -2.54 5.54
C GLN A 84 9.83 -2.97 4.50
N GLU A 85 9.65 -4.13 3.87
CA GLU A 85 10.55 -4.64 2.82
C GLU A 85 10.55 -3.71 1.60
N VAL A 86 9.38 -3.26 1.15
CA VAL A 86 9.24 -2.31 0.04
C VAL A 86 9.87 -0.96 0.39
N ALA A 87 9.63 -0.45 1.60
CA ALA A 87 10.22 0.81 2.05
C ALA A 87 11.75 0.74 2.09
N ALA A 88 12.32 -0.36 2.62
CA ALA A 88 13.76 -0.57 2.65
C ALA A 88 14.34 -0.63 1.23
N LYS A 89 13.68 -1.37 0.32
CA LYS A 89 14.09 -1.46 -1.08
C LYS A 89 14.05 -0.10 -1.77
N LEU A 90 12.99 0.68 -1.56
CA LEU A 90 12.85 2.02 -2.13
C LEU A 90 13.96 2.97 -1.65
N ILE A 91 14.32 2.89 -0.37
CA ILE A 91 15.41 3.70 0.20
C ILE A 91 16.75 3.32 -0.45
N GLU A 92 17.03 2.03 -0.63
CA GLU A 92 18.28 1.59 -1.28
C GLU A 92 18.32 1.94 -2.78
N GLU A 93 17.20 1.80 -3.49
CA GLU A 93 17.08 2.25 -4.89
C GLU A 93 17.28 3.76 -5.00
N ALA A 94 16.67 4.55 -4.11
CA ALA A 94 16.83 6.01 -4.08
C ALA A 94 18.28 6.43 -3.78
N LYS A 95 18.94 5.77 -2.82
CA LYS A 95 20.37 6.02 -2.53
C LYS A 95 21.26 5.67 -3.72
N THR A 96 20.96 4.58 -4.42
CA THR A 96 21.72 4.14 -5.59
C THR A 96 21.59 5.16 -6.71
N LYS A 97 20.36 5.56 -7.06
CA LYS A 97 20.10 6.62 -8.05
C LYS A 97 20.76 7.93 -7.67
N ALA A 98 20.68 8.34 -6.41
CA ALA A 98 21.33 9.57 -5.94
C ALA A 98 22.87 9.52 -6.08
N LYS A 99 23.49 8.35 -5.85
CA LYS A 99 24.94 8.17 -6.07
C LYS A 99 25.30 8.23 -7.56
N GLU A 100 24.49 7.63 -8.42
CA GLU A 100 24.68 7.68 -9.87
C GLU A 100 24.55 9.11 -10.40
N GLU A 101 23.50 9.83 -10.01
CA GLU A 101 23.33 11.25 -10.38
C GLU A 101 24.45 12.12 -9.84
N TYR A 102 24.87 11.90 -8.59
CA TYR A 102 26.00 12.62 -8.01
C TYR A 102 27.30 12.39 -8.79
N ALA A 103 27.58 11.14 -9.19
CA ALA A 103 28.75 10.83 -10.00
C ALA A 103 28.68 11.54 -11.37
N HIS A 104 27.51 11.52 -12.02
CA HIS A 104 27.29 12.21 -13.29
C HIS A 104 27.50 13.73 -13.17
N ILE A 105 26.97 14.35 -12.11
CA ILE A 105 27.17 15.79 -11.85
C ILE A 105 28.65 16.09 -11.61
N LEU A 106 29.35 15.25 -10.85
CA LEU A 106 30.76 15.43 -10.55
C LEU A 106 31.63 15.35 -11.82
N ASP A 107 31.34 14.38 -12.70
CA ASP A 107 32.09 14.23 -13.95
C ASP A 107 31.79 15.36 -14.93
N SER A 108 30.53 15.80 -15.02
CA SER A 108 30.15 16.99 -15.79
C SER A 108 30.86 18.25 -15.27
N ALA A 109 30.95 18.41 -13.94
CA ALA A 109 31.65 19.54 -13.32
C ALA A 109 33.17 19.51 -13.62
N LYS A 110 33.81 18.34 -13.58
CA LYS A 110 35.23 18.21 -13.96
C LYS A 110 35.46 18.57 -15.42
N GLU A 111 34.56 18.16 -16.31
CA GLU A 111 34.65 18.49 -17.74
C GLU A 111 34.50 20.00 -17.99
N ALA A 112 33.54 20.64 -17.30
CA ALA A 112 33.37 22.09 -17.33
C ALA A 112 34.64 22.81 -16.83
N ILE A 113 35.20 22.39 -15.68
CA ILE A 113 36.44 22.96 -15.13
C ILE A 113 37.61 22.81 -16.10
N ASN A 114 37.77 21.65 -16.75
CA ASN A 114 38.83 21.45 -17.72
C ASN A 114 38.67 22.36 -18.94
N THR A 115 37.43 22.54 -19.40
CA THR A 115 37.10 23.44 -20.51
C THR A 115 37.42 24.89 -20.16
N GLU A 116 36.99 25.36 -18.97
CA GLU A 116 37.31 26.71 -18.47
C GLU A 116 38.82 26.91 -18.30
N LYS A 117 39.54 25.91 -17.79
CA LYS A 117 41.00 25.97 -17.66
C LYS A 117 41.69 26.11 -19.02
N MET A 118 41.22 25.41 -20.05
CA MET A 118 41.75 25.54 -21.42
C MET A 118 41.46 26.93 -21.99
N ALA A 119 40.25 27.45 -21.76
CA ALA A 119 39.87 28.81 -22.17
C ALA A 119 40.78 29.87 -21.49
N ALA A 120 40.93 29.78 -20.16
CA ALA A 120 41.80 30.68 -19.39
C ALA A 120 43.27 30.60 -19.83
N MET A 121 43.77 29.40 -20.12
CA MET A 121 45.15 29.22 -20.63
C MET A 121 45.32 29.85 -22.02
N THR A 122 44.30 29.76 -22.87
CA THR A 122 44.31 30.38 -24.21
C THR A 122 44.29 31.90 -24.09
N GLU A 123 43.46 32.44 -23.20
CA GLU A 123 43.41 33.87 -22.91
C GLU A 123 44.73 34.40 -22.35
N LEU A 124 45.37 33.65 -21.44
CA LEU A 124 46.69 33.98 -20.91
C LEU A 124 47.75 34.01 -22.01
N LYS A 125 47.76 33.01 -22.90
CA LYS A 125 48.70 32.99 -24.05
C LYS A 125 48.52 34.19 -24.96
N ASN A 126 47.28 34.59 -25.22
CA ASN A 126 46.98 35.77 -26.03
C ASN A 126 47.48 37.06 -25.34
N GLN A 127 47.24 37.22 -24.04
CA GLN A 127 47.74 38.36 -23.27
C GLN A 127 49.28 38.41 -23.26
N VAL A 128 49.95 37.28 -23.03
CA VAL A 128 51.43 37.23 -23.08
C VAL A 128 51.96 37.55 -24.47
N GLY A 129 51.28 37.10 -25.53
CA GLY A 129 51.61 37.45 -26.91
C GLY A 129 51.56 38.95 -27.16
N LEU A 130 50.48 39.61 -26.72
CA LEU A 130 50.33 41.08 -26.83
C LEU A 130 51.43 41.82 -26.06
N ILE A 131 51.70 41.42 -24.82
CA ILE A 131 52.77 42.03 -24.00
C ILE A 131 54.14 41.85 -24.66
N SER A 132 54.39 40.68 -25.27
CA SER A 132 55.65 40.40 -25.96
C SER A 132 55.83 41.29 -27.19
N ILE A 133 54.76 41.54 -27.96
CA ILE A 133 54.77 42.48 -29.10
C ILE A 133 55.02 43.91 -28.60
N GLU A 134 54.36 44.37 -27.54
CA GLU A 134 54.59 45.70 -26.97
C GLU A 134 56.03 45.89 -26.51
N ILE A 135 56.62 44.89 -25.85
CA ILE A 135 58.03 44.92 -25.41
C ILE A 135 58.94 44.97 -26.63
N ALA A 136 58.71 44.10 -27.64
CA ALA A 136 59.48 44.10 -28.87
C ALA A 136 59.42 45.46 -29.57
N GLU A 137 58.24 46.08 -29.67
CA GLU A 137 58.07 47.41 -30.24
C GLU A 137 58.85 48.48 -29.47
N LYS A 138 58.80 48.46 -28.14
CA LYS A 138 59.58 49.38 -27.28
C LYS A 138 61.09 49.21 -27.47
N VAL A 139 61.57 47.96 -27.52
CA VAL A 139 62.99 47.66 -27.73
C VAL A 139 63.43 48.09 -29.13
N LEU A 140 62.62 47.81 -30.16
CA LEU A 140 62.90 48.21 -31.55
C LEU A 140 62.96 49.74 -31.67
N LYS A 141 61.97 50.46 -31.12
CA LYS A 141 61.98 51.94 -31.05
C LYS A 141 63.23 52.48 -30.37
N ARG A 142 63.68 51.84 -29.28
CA ARG A 142 64.90 52.25 -28.56
C ARG A 142 66.18 51.98 -29.36
N LYS A 143 66.29 50.85 -30.06
CA LYS A 143 67.43 50.55 -30.94
C LYS A 143 67.47 51.45 -32.17
N LEU A 144 66.32 51.68 -32.80
CA LEU A 144 66.17 52.55 -33.96
C LEU A 144 66.35 54.04 -33.62
N ALA A 145 66.43 54.43 -32.34
CA ALA A 145 66.77 55.80 -31.96
C ALA A 145 68.27 56.12 -32.12
N SER A 146 69.12 55.11 -32.37
CA SER A 146 70.55 55.32 -32.66
C SER A 146 70.79 55.58 -34.14
N ALA A 147 71.53 56.65 -34.47
CA ALA A 147 71.77 57.09 -35.85
C ALA A 147 72.57 56.07 -36.69
N ASP A 148 73.42 55.27 -36.03
CA ASP A 148 74.25 54.26 -36.69
C ASP A 148 73.40 53.09 -37.22
N ILE A 149 72.43 52.63 -36.44
CA ILE A 149 71.53 51.54 -36.84
C ILE A 149 70.53 52.00 -37.91
N GLN A 150 70.10 53.27 -37.89
CA GLN A 150 69.25 53.82 -38.95
C GLN A 150 69.97 53.85 -40.30
N LYS A 151 71.26 54.24 -40.32
CA LYS A 151 72.07 54.20 -41.54
C LYS A 151 72.26 52.78 -42.06
N GLU A 152 72.60 51.83 -41.18
CA GLU A 152 72.79 50.42 -41.55
C GLU A 152 71.51 49.78 -42.10
N LEU A 153 70.34 50.16 -41.57
CA LEU A 153 69.03 49.71 -42.07
C LEU A 153 68.70 50.31 -43.45
N ILE A 154 69.03 51.58 -43.68
CA ILE A 154 68.87 52.25 -44.99
C ILE A 154 69.78 51.58 -46.03
N ASP A 155 71.03 51.29 -45.67
CA ASP A 155 71.99 50.62 -46.55
C ASP A 155 71.53 49.18 -46.88
N GLN A 156 70.94 48.45 -45.92
CA GLN A 156 70.32 47.14 -46.18
C GLN A 156 69.11 47.23 -47.12
N TYR A 157 68.18 48.17 -46.91
CA TYR A 157 67.02 48.33 -47.79
C TYR A 157 67.42 48.75 -49.21
N VAL A 158 68.39 49.66 -49.34
CA VAL A 158 68.95 50.05 -50.65
C VAL A 158 69.71 48.87 -51.30
N GLY A 159 70.34 48.01 -50.50
CA GLY A 159 71.00 46.78 -50.95
C GLY A 159 70.04 45.66 -51.38
N GLU A 160 68.87 45.52 -50.74
CA GLU A 160 67.82 44.57 -51.16
C GLU A 160 67.06 45.06 -52.40
N ILE A 161 66.83 46.36 -52.53
CA ILE A 161 66.20 46.95 -53.73
C ILE A 161 67.10 46.81 -54.97
N ASN A 162 68.43 46.82 -54.81
CA ASN A 162 69.37 46.57 -55.91
C ASN A 162 69.62 45.07 -56.21
N LYS A 163 69.04 44.16 -55.41
CA LYS A 163 69.17 42.70 -55.60
C LYS A 163 67.94 42.05 -56.26
N ASN A 164 66.89 42.84 -56.56
CA ASN A 164 65.83 42.52 -57.51
C ASN A 164 65.95 43.42 -58.74
#